data_AF-A0A2X3K3B6-F1
#
_entry.id   AF-A0A2X3K3B6-F1
#
_cell.length_a   1.000
_cell.length_b   1.000
_cell.length_c   1.000
_cell.angle_alpha   90.00
_cell.angle_beta   90.00
_cell.angle_gamma   90.00
#
_symmetry.space_group_name_H-M   'P 1'
#
loop_
_entity.id
_entity.type
_entity.pdbx_description
1 polymer ?
#
loop_
_entity_poly.entity_id
_entity_poly.type
_entity_poly.pdbx_seq_one_letter_code
_entity_poly.pdbx_strand_id
1 'polypeptide(L)'
;MAAPAGLRATMGLDPGLRTGVKVAVVDATGKLVATDTIYPHTGQAAKAAMTVAALCEKHNVELVAIGNGTASRETERFYLDVQKQFRK
;
A
#
# COMPACT_ATOMS: atom_id res chain seq x y z
N MET A 1 13.33 21.00 -4.31
CA MET A 1 13.58 19.57 -4.04
C MET A 1 12.73 19.18 -2.84
N ALA A 2 11.92 18.11 -2.92
CA ALA A 2 11.12 17.66 -1.79
C ALA A 2 12.01 17.05 -0.70
N ALA A 3 11.60 17.14 0.57
CA ALA A 3 12.34 16.56 1.68
C ALA A 3 12.29 15.02 1.62
N PRO A 4 13.42 14.32 1.89
CA PRO A 4 13.42 12.87 1.94
C PRO A 4 12.64 12.37 3.16
N ALA A 5 11.86 11.30 2.98
CA ALA A 5 11.10 10.68 4.07
C ALA A 5 11.99 9.90 5.07
N GLY A 6 13.29 9.75 4.80
CA GLY A 6 14.24 9.05 5.67
C GLY A 6 14.23 7.53 5.48
N LEU A 7 15.04 6.85 6.31
CA LEU A 7 15.25 5.40 6.27
C LEU A 7 14.13 4.67 7.01
N ARG A 8 12.95 4.62 6.40
CA ARG A 8 11.74 4.00 6.96
C ARG A 8 11.20 2.95 6.01
N ALA A 9 10.81 1.79 6.55
CA ALA A 9 10.18 0.75 5.74
C ALA A 9 8.90 1.29 5.11
N THR A 10 8.78 1.17 3.79
CA THR A 10 7.76 1.86 3.00
C THR A 10 7.03 0.90 2.09
N MET A 11 5.69 0.94 2.09
CA MET A 11 4.86 0.30 1.08
C MET A 11 4.47 1.31 0.00
N GLY A 12 4.77 1.00 -1.25
CA GLY A 12 4.25 1.69 -2.41
C GLY A 12 2.97 1.03 -2.92
N LEU A 13 1.94 1.86 -3.14
CA LEU A 13 0.70 1.49 -3.79
C LEU A 13 0.62 2.25 -5.12
N ASP A 14 0.70 1.52 -6.24
CA ASP A 14 0.49 2.05 -7.59
C ASP A 14 -0.97 1.78 -8.03
N PRO A 15 -1.83 2.82 -8.04
CA PRO A 15 -3.26 2.65 -8.24
C PRO A 15 -3.65 2.12 -9.63
N GLY A 16 -4.74 1.35 -9.67
CA GLY A 16 -5.35 0.90 -10.91
C GLY A 16 -6.72 0.26 -10.65
N LEU A 17 -7.63 0.40 -11.63
CA LEU A 17 -8.97 -0.20 -11.57
C LEU A 17 -8.93 -1.67 -12.02
N ARG A 18 -9.14 -1.89 -13.33
CA ARG A 18 -9.23 -3.24 -13.92
C ARG A 18 -7.95 -4.06 -13.77
N THR A 19 -6.79 -3.42 -13.75
CA THR A 19 -5.49 -4.07 -13.59
C THR A 19 -5.10 -4.28 -12.12
N GLY A 20 -5.94 -3.86 -11.18
CA GLY A 20 -5.61 -3.85 -9.76
C GLY A 20 -4.62 -2.75 -9.37
N VAL A 21 -4.39 -2.67 -8.07
CA VAL A 21 -3.37 -1.84 -7.42
C VAL A 21 -2.14 -2.70 -7.20
N LYS A 22 -0.97 -2.24 -7.66
CA LYS A 22 0.29 -2.96 -7.48
C LYS A 22 0.88 -2.53 -6.16
N VAL A 23 1.39 -3.50 -5.41
CA VAL A 23 1.98 -3.31 -4.10
C VAL A 23 3.46 -3.64 -4.20
N ALA A 24 4.31 -2.77 -3.66
CA ALA A 24 5.72 -3.05 -3.44
C ALA A 24 6.08 -2.63 -2.02
N VAL A 25 6.86 -3.44 -1.30
CA VAL A 25 7.37 -3.10 0.02
C VAL A 25 8.88 -3.04 -0.03
N VAL A 26 9.44 -1.93 0.43
CA VAL A 26 10.88 -1.75 0.61
C VAL A 26 11.21 -1.60 2.10
N ASP A 27 12.33 -2.18 2.52
CA ASP A 27 12.84 -1.96 3.88
C ASP A 27 13.53 -0.59 4.02
N ALA A 28 14.02 -0.27 5.23
CA ALA A 28 14.68 1.00 5.52
C ALA A 28 15.93 1.28 4.67
N THR A 29 16.54 0.25 4.05
CA THR A 29 17.69 0.39 3.15
C THR A 29 17.29 0.66 1.70
N GLY A 30 15.99 0.56 1.39
CA GLY A 30 15.45 0.65 0.03
C GLY A 30 15.41 -0.69 -0.70
N LYS A 31 15.77 -1.80 -0.06
CA LYS A 31 15.72 -3.14 -0.67
C LYS A 31 14.26 -3.58 -0.80
N LEU A 32 13.90 -4.09 -1.98
CA LEU A 32 12.61 -4.72 -2.22
C LEU A 32 12.48 -6.03 -1.42
N VAL A 33 11.44 -6.13 -0.60
CA VAL A 33 11.19 -7.29 0.29
C VAL A 33 9.87 -8.01 0.01
N ALA A 34 8.92 -7.36 -0.67
CA ALA A 34 7.68 -7.98 -1.12
C ALA A 34 7.05 -7.23 -2.29
N THR A 35 6.27 -7.95 -3.09
CA THR A 35 5.39 -7.41 -4.13
C THR A 35 4.07 -8.17 -4.15
N ASP A 36 2.98 -7.51 -4.53
CA ASP A 36 1.70 -8.16 -4.77
C ASP A 36 0.85 -7.35 -5.76
N THR A 37 -0.28 -7.90 -6.22
CA THR A 37 -1.32 -7.17 -6.95
C THR A 37 -2.67 -7.43 -6.28
N ILE A 38 -3.28 -6.37 -5.77
CA ILE A 38 -4.55 -6.42 -5.06
C ILE A 38 -5.66 -5.78 -5.88
N TYR A 39 -6.90 -6.20 -5.63
CA TYR A 39 -8.07 -5.79 -6.42
C TYR A 39 -9.14 -5.09 -5.57
N PRO A 40 -8.82 -3.97 -4.90
CA PRO A 40 -9.75 -3.31 -3.99
C PRO A 40 -10.98 -2.74 -4.71
N HIS A 41 -10.83 -2.36 -5.98
CA HIS A 41 -11.85 -1.62 -6.74
C HIS A 41 -12.76 -2.52 -7.62
N THR A 42 -12.58 -3.85 -7.56
CA THR A 42 -13.34 -4.81 -8.39
C THR A 42 -14.02 -5.91 -7.56
N GLY A 43 -14.47 -5.56 -6.35
CA GLY A 43 -15.23 -6.46 -5.48
C GLY A 43 -14.39 -7.35 -4.56
N GLN A 44 -13.06 -7.21 -4.56
CA GLN A 44 -12.16 -7.95 -3.67
C GLN A 44 -11.57 -7.07 -2.54
N ALA A 45 -12.28 -6.00 -2.15
CA ALA A 45 -11.83 -5.06 -1.12
C ALA A 45 -11.43 -5.72 0.21
N ALA A 46 -12.22 -6.66 0.72
CA ALA A 46 -11.90 -7.34 1.99
C ALA A 46 -10.61 -8.18 1.89
N LYS A 47 -10.43 -8.92 0.79
CA LYS A 47 -9.21 -9.69 0.54
C LYS A 47 -7.99 -8.77 0.40
N ALA A 48 -8.14 -7.69 -0.36
CA ALA A 48 -7.11 -6.67 -0.52
C ALA A 48 -6.71 -6.05 0.83
N ALA A 49 -7.68 -5.75 1.70
CA ALA A 49 -7.44 -5.19 3.03
C ALA A 49 -6.60 -6.13 3.91
N MET A 50 -6.95 -7.42 3.96
CA MET A 50 -6.18 -8.42 4.71
C MET A 50 -4.75 -8.55 4.18
N THR A 51 -4.57 -8.57 2.85
CA THR A 51 -3.23 -8.63 2.23
C THR A 51 -2.39 -7.40 2.63
N VAL A 52 -2.95 -6.19 2.54
CA VAL A 52 -2.23 -4.96 2.91
C VAL A 52 -1.86 -4.98 4.39
N ALA A 53 -2.78 -5.33 5.28
CA ALA A 53 -2.52 -5.40 6.71
C ALA A 53 -1.40 -6.41 7.03
N ALA A 54 -1.47 -7.62 6.46
CA ALA A 54 -0.47 -8.66 6.67
C ALA A 54 0.93 -8.23 6.18
N LEU A 55 1.02 -7.55 5.02
CA LEU A 55 2.29 -7.04 4.52
C LEU A 55 2.84 -5.90 5.40
N CYS A 56 1.98 -4.99 5.86
CA CYS A 56 2.36 -3.92 6.78
C CYS A 56 2.92 -4.47 8.10
N GLU A 57 2.28 -5.49 8.66
CA GLU A 57 2.72 -6.13 9.90
C GLU A 57 4.04 -6.89 9.69
N LYS A 58 4.09 -7.79 8.70
CA LYS A 58 5.24 -8.66 8.41
C LYS A 58 6.53 -7.88 8.15
N HIS A 59 6.44 -6.76 7.45
CA HIS A 59 7.61 -5.97 7.05
C HIS A 59 7.79 -4.70 7.90
N ASN A 60 7.03 -4.58 9.00
CA ASN A 60 7.02 -3.41 9.87
C ASN A 60 6.97 -2.08 9.10
N VAL A 61 6.03 -1.98 8.17
CA VAL A 61 5.86 -0.78 7.34
C VAL A 61 5.50 0.42 8.21
N GLU A 62 6.23 1.51 8.05
CA GLU A 62 6.04 2.77 8.77
C GLU A 62 5.40 3.83 7.88
N LEU A 63 5.64 3.76 6.57
CA LEU A 63 5.14 4.72 5.58
C LEU A 63 4.40 4.02 4.45
N VAL A 64 3.36 4.67 3.95
CA VAL A 64 2.68 4.24 2.72
C VAL A 64 2.70 5.39 1.71
N ALA A 65 3.25 5.11 0.54
CA ALA A 65 3.29 6.01 -0.59
C ALA A 65 2.22 5.58 -1.61
N ILE A 66 1.33 6.49 -1.98
CA ILE A 66 0.26 6.23 -2.94
C ILE A 66 0.54 7.05 -4.20
N GLY A 67 0.61 6.38 -5.35
CA GLY A 67 0.74 7.05 -6.63
C GLY A 67 -0.45 7.97 -6.91
N ASN A 68 -0.22 9.11 -7.56
CA ASN A 68 -1.26 10.09 -7.87
C ASN A 68 -1.94 9.86 -9.24
N GLY A 69 -1.87 8.63 -9.75
CA GLY A 69 -2.41 8.23 -11.05
C GLY A 69 -3.91 7.89 -11.01
N THR A 70 -4.36 7.14 -12.03
CA THR A 70 -5.75 6.67 -12.14
C THR A 70 -6.15 5.82 -10.95
N ALA A 71 -7.30 6.10 -10.35
CA ALA A 71 -7.81 5.45 -9.13
C ALA A 71 -7.04 5.77 -7.83
N SER A 72 -6.24 6.84 -7.80
CA SER A 72 -5.50 7.27 -6.61
C SER A 72 -6.41 7.64 -5.44
N ARG A 73 -7.49 8.39 -5.68
CA ARG A 73 -8.46 8.80 -4.65
C ARG A 73 -9.17 7.59 -4.02
N GLU A 74 -9.55 6.62 -4.85
CA GLU A 74 -10.19 5.38 -4.43
C GLU A 74 -9.22 4.52 -3.63
N THR A 75 -7.95 4.47 -4.04
CA THR A 75 -6.88 3.75 -3.33
C THR A 75 -6.54 4.40 -1.99
N GLU A 76 -6.49 5.72 -1.92
CA GLU A 76 -6.33 6.48 -0.68
C GLU A 76 -7.49 6.19 0.29
N ARG A 77 -8.74 6.28 -0.19
CA ARG A 77 -9.92 5.97 0.63
C ARG A 77 -9.90 4.53 1.14
N PHE A 78 -9.59 3.58 0.26
CA PHE A 78 -9.42 2.18 0.63
C PHE A 78 -8.36 2.02 1.73
N TYR A 79 -7.19 2.63 1.58
CA TYR A 79 -6.12 2.52 2.56
C TYR A 79 -6.49 3.15 3.92
N LEU A 80 -7.20 4.29 3.92
CA LEU A 80 -7.73 4.88 5.15
C LEU A 80 -8.72 3.96 5.87
N ASP A 81 -9.55 3.22 5.13
CA ASP A 81 -10.46 2.24 5.71
C ASP A 81 -9.71 1.02 6.26
N VAL A 82 -8.64 0.57 5.59
CA VAL A 82 -7.72 -0.47 6.12
C VAL A 82 -7.10 -0.02 7.43
N GLN A 83 -6.59 1.23 7.52
CA GLN A 83 -5.99 1.75 8.76
C GLN A 83 -6.96 1.77 9.95
N LYS A 84 -8.25 2.03 9.70
CA LYS A 84 -9.28 1.98 10.76
C LYS A 84 -9.56 0.56 11.22
N GLN A 85 -9.53 -0.41 10.30
CA GLN A 85 -9.82 -1.81 10.59
C GLN A 85 -8.65 -2.51 11.30
N PHE A 86 -7.41 -2.19 10.93
CA PHE A 86 -6.19 -2.86 11.40
C PHE A 86 -5.29 -1.88 12.14
N ARG A 87 -5.81 -1.30 13.22
CA ARG A 87 -5.02 -0.41 14.07
C ARG A 87 -3.90 -1.21 14.75
N LYS A 88 -2.65 -0.88 14.45
CA LYS A 88 -1.52 -1.20 15.33
C LYS A 88 -1.68 -0.48 16.67
#